data_AF-A0A961IYS5-F1
#
_entry.id   AF-A0A961IYS5-F1
#
_cell.length_a   1.000
_cell.length_b   1.000
_cell.length_c   1.000
_cell.angle_alpha   90.00
_cell.angle_beta   90.00
_cell.angle_gamma   90.00
#
_symmetry.space_group_name_H-M   'P 1'
#
loop_
_entity.id
_entity.type
_entity.pdbx_description
1 polymer ?
#
loop_
_entity_poly.entity_id
_entity_poly.type
_entity_poly.pdbx_seq_one_letter_code
_entity_poly.pdbx_strand_id
1 'polypeptide(L)'
;MTAILEDHHGDYTGTGTWRDATGAQHRYQVTLTLAPRGDGLGLTFRHVFHEEEEQPDVALDLTLAPTAPGLLGFDLGGLAGRGYWDETTAVLAYHIPLPGNLVEATYVFTDGSARVAGSSEKNAAGHFIMWTETLQRA
;
A
#
# COMPACT_ATOMS: atom_id res chain seq x y z
N MET A 1 10.17 -20.20 -10.37
CA MET A 1 9.83 -18.77 -10.20
C MET A 1 10.35 -18.37 -8.84
N THR A 2 11.17 -17.32 -8.76
CA THR A 2 11.55 -16.70 -7.48
C THR A 2 10.27 -16.16 -6.84
N ALA A 3 10.06 -16.39 -5.54
CA ALA A 3 8.89 -15.85 -4.86
C ALA A 3 8.98 -14.32 -4.82
N ILE A 4 7.88 -13.63 -5.17
CA ILE A 4 7.83 -12.16 -5.14
C ILE A 4 8.10 -11.71 -3.70
N LEU A 5 9.06 -10.80 -3.53
CA LEU A 5 9.35 -10.17 -2.24
C LEU A 5 9.73 -11.17 -1.13
N GLU A 6 10.34 -12.31 -1.45
CA GLU A 6 10.67 -13.38 -0.47
C GLU A 6 11.43 -12.86 0.76
N ASP A 7 12.49 -12.08 0.55
CA ASP A 7 13.31 -11.50 1.63
C ASP A 7 12.54 -10.45 2.46
N HIS A 8 11.42 -9.97 1.95
CA HIS A 8 10.59 -8.92 2.53
C HIS A 8 9.27 -9.44 3.12
N HIS A 9 9.03 -10.76 3.18
CA HIS A 9 7.87 -11.31 3.88
C HIS A 9 7.91 -11.05 5.39
N GLY A 10 6.76 -10.93 6.02
CA GLY A 10 6.62 -10.73 7.45
C GLY A 10 5.66 -9.60 7.81
N ASP A 11 5.60 -9.33 9.10
CA ASP A 11 4.77 -8.28 9.67
C ASP A 11 5.59 -7.01 9.90
N TYR A 12 4.95 -5.88 9.63
CA TYR A 12 5.52 -4.56 9.72
C TYR A 12 4.57 -3.66 10.50
N THR A 13 5.13 -2.78 11.32
CA THR A 13 4.38 -1.77 12.07
C THR A 13 5.04 -0.41 11.92
N GLY A 14 4.24 0.64 11.93
CA GLY A 14 4.75 1.96 11.67
C GLY A 14 3.73 3.08 11.86
N THR A 15 4.09 4.24 11.37
CA THR A 15 3.23 5.41 11.35
C THR A 15 3.21 6.02 9.96
N GLY A 16 2.08 6.65 9.64
CA GLY A 16 1.90 7.43 8.44
C GLY A 16 1.47 8.85 8.73
N THR A 17 1.58 9.69 7.73
CA THR A 17 1.03 11.04 7.72
C THR A 17 0.43 11.29 6.36
N TRP A 18 -0.83 11.69 6.31
CA TRP A 18 -1.43 12.19 5.08
C TRP A 18 -1.49 13.71 5.08
N ARG A 19 -1.53 14.28 3.88
CA ARG A 19 -1.72 15.71 3.64
C ARG A 19 -2.65 15.94 2.46
N ASP A 20 -3.54 16.91 2.55
CA ASP A 20 -4.40 17.30 1.44
C ASP A 20 -4.04 18.65 0.82
N ALA A 21 -4.71 18.98 -0.28
CA ALA A 21 -4.50 20.22 -1.02
C ALA A 21 -4.79 21.52 -0.22
N THR A 22 -5.48 21.44 0.93
CA THR A 22 -5.75 22.59 1.79
C THR A 22 -4.65 22.83 2.82
N GLY A 23 -3.72 21.88 2.97
CA GLY A 23 -2.69 21.88 3.99
C GLY A 23 -3.09 21.16 5.28
N ALA A 24 -4.27 20.53 5.32
CA ALA A 24 -4.62 19.64 6.42
C ALA A 24 -3.65 18.45 6.45
N GLN A 25 -3.27 18.03 7.65
CA GLN A 25 -2.40 16.86 7.85
C GLN A 25 -2.77 16.14 9.14
N HIS A 26 -2.79 14.82 9.09
CA HIS A 26 -3.05 13.99 10.25
C HIS A 26 -2.19 12.73 10.23
N ARG A 27 -1.82 12.26 11.41
CA ARG A 27 -1.04 11.05 11.64
C ARG A 27 -1.93 9.87 11.95
N TYR A 28 -1.46 8.69 11.56
CA TYR A 28 -2.13 7.42 11.81
C TYR A 28 -1.11 6.31 12.07
N GLN A 29 -1.58 5.21 12.66
CA GLN A 29 -0.79 3.99 12.78
C GLN A 29 -1.03 3.09 11.58
N VAL A 30 0.01 2.40 11.12
CA VAL A 30 -0.08 1.41 10.03
C VAL A 30 0.49 0.07 10.50
N THR A 31 -0.20 -1.00 10.10
CA THR A 31 0.33 -2.36 10.13
C THR A 31 0.26 -2.94 8.72
N LEU A 32 1.25 -3.74 8.35
CA LEU A 32 1.37 -4.37 7.04
C LEU A 32 1.84 -5.82 7.24
N THR A 33 1.22 -6.76 6.56
CA THR A 33 1.65 -8.15 6.48
C THR A 33 1.91 -8.49 5.01
N LEU A 34 3.09 -9.02 4.75
CA LEU A 34 3.49 -9.57 3.45
C LEU A 34 3.69 -11.08 3.60
N ALA A 35 2.92 -11.87 2.87
CA ALA A 35 3.01 -13.32 2.94
C ALA A 35 2.76 -13.97 1.58
N PRO A 36 3.34 -15.15 1.30
CA PRO A 36 3.00 -15.91 0.10
C PRO A 36 1.50 -16.21 0.04
N ARG A 37 0.88 -16.04 -1.13
CA ARG A 37 -0.52 -16.43 -1.34
C ARG A 37 -0.70 -17.01 -2.74
N GLY A 38 -0.79 -18.33 -2.82
CA GLY A 38 -0.82 -19.04 -4.11
C GLY A 38 0.49 -18.83 -4.87
N ASP A 39 0.39 -18.39 -6.12
CA ASP A 39 1.49 -18.00 -6.98
C ASP A 39 1.87 -16.51 -6.88
N GLY A 40 1.16 -15.76 -6.03
CA GLY A 40 1.37 -14.33 -5.82
C GLY A 40 1.79 -13.97 -4.39
N LEU A 41 1.72 -12.66 -4.13
CA LEU A 41 1.99 -12.07 -2.83
C LEU A 41 0.68 -11.59 -2.19
N GLY A 42 0.40 -12.08 -0.99
CA GLY A 42 -0.58 -11.48 -0.10
C GLY A 42 -0.02 -10.21 0.52
N LEU A 43 -0.73 -9.09 0.34
CA LEU A 43 -0.44 -7.80 0.95
C LEU A 43 -1.67 -7.38 1.75
N THR A 44 -1.55 -7.35 3.06
CA THR A 44 -2.61 -6.91 3.95
C THR A 44 -2.13 -5.69 4.73
N PHE A 45 -2.90 -4.61 4.76
CA PHE A 45 -2.60 -3.48 5.63
C PHE A 45 -3.80 -3.02 6.43
N ARG A 46 -3.53 -2.36 7.54
CA ARG A 46 -4.53 -1.64 8.34
C ARG A 46 -4.01 -0.27 8.76
N HIS A 47 -4.78 0.78 8.48
CA HIS A 47 -4.58 2.14 8.96
C HIS A 47 -5.54 2.44 10.09
N VAL A 48 -5.02 3.00 11.19
CA VAL A 48 -5.79 3.40 12.37
C VAL A 48 -5.65 4.91 12.57
N PHE A 49 -6.73 5.65 12.29
CA PHE A 49 -6.75 7.12 12.24
C PHE A 49 -7.01 7.76 13.60
N HIS A 50 -6.04 7.66 14.52
CA HIS A 50 -6.19 8.18 15.88
C HIS A 50 -6.20 9.73 16.01
N GLU A 51 -5.76 10.49 14.99
CA GLU A 51 -5.90 11.96 14.95
C GLU A 51 -7.18 12.42 14.23
N GLU A 52 -7.99 11.47 13.75
CA GLU A 52 -9.29 11.71 13.11
C GLU A 52 -10.27 10.63 13.58
N GLU A 53 -10.68 10.68 14.86
CA GLU A 53 -11.48 9.62 15.48
C GLU A 53 -12.83 9.35 14.78
N GLU A 54 -13.32 10.30 14.00
CA GLU A 54 -14.54 10.15 13.19
C GLU A 54 -14.32 9.35 11.88
N GLN A 55 -13.06 9.19 11.44
CA GLN A 55 -12.72 8.44 10.24
C GLN A 55 -12.60 6.94 10.55
N PRO A 56 -13.25 6.07 9.77
CA PRO A 56 -13.11 4.64 9.97
C PRO A 56 -11.69 4.17 9.64
N ASP A 57 -11.20 3.21 10.44
CA ASP A 57 -10.02 2.45 10.09
C ASP A 57 -10.15 1.88 8.67
N VAL A 58 -9.06 1.92 7.91
CA VAL A 58 -8.99 1.31 6.59
C VAL A 58 -8.25 0.00 6.71
N ALA A 59 -8.84 -1.08 6.23
CA ALA A 59 -8.19 -2.37 6.07
C ALA A 59 -8.29 -2.81 4.62
N LEU A 60 -7.17 -3.29 4.06
CA LEU A 60 -7.12 -3.83 2.71
C LEU A 60 -6.39 -5.16 2.72
N ASP A 61 -6.92 -6.13 1.97
CA ASP A 61 -6.27 -7.41 1.70
C ASP A 61 -6.22 -7.63 0.19
N LEU A 62 -5.01 -7.63 -0.38
CA LEU A 62 -4.75 -7.82 -1.79
C LEU A 62 -3.96 -9.11 -2.03
N THR A 63 -4.23 -9.72 -3.18
CA THR A 63 -3.37 -10.79 -3.73
C THR A 63 -2.78 -10.28 -5.03
N LEU A 64 -1.49 -9.95 -5.02
CA LEU A 64 -0.74 -9.48 -6.17
C LEU A 64 -0.19 -10.68 -6.95
N ALA A 65 -0.78 -10.97 -8.10
CA ALA A 65 -0.41 -12.09 -8.95
C ALA A 65 0.50 -11.65 -10.11
N PRO A 66 1.52 -12.44 -10.49
CA PRO A 66 2.33 -12.17 -11.68
C PRO A 66 1.50 -12.23 -12.96
N THR A 67 1.68 -11.24 -13.84
CA THR A 67 1.05 -11.21 -15.18
C THR A 67 2.07 -11.24 -16.32
N ALA A 68 3.28 -10.73 -16.06
CA ALA A 68 4.46 -10.81 -16.91
C ALA A 68 5.70 -10.61 -16.00
N PRO A 69 6.94 -10.78 -16.52
CA PRO A 69 8.15 -10.48 -15.73
C PRO A 69 8.10 -9.07 -15.13
N GLY A 70 8.14 -8.99 -13.80
CA GLY A 70 8.06 -7.73 -13.05
C GLY A 70 6.67 -7.09 -12.98
N LEU A 71 5.68 -7.54 -13.75
CA LEU A 71 4.33 -6.96 -13.77
C LEU A 71 3.34 -7.77 -12.91
N LEU A 72 2.52 -7.05 -12.16
CA LEU A 72 1.55 -7.61 -11.22
C LEU A 72 0.13 -7.18 -11.57
N GLY A 73 -0.84 -8.03 -11.28
CA GLY A 73 -2.27 -7.75 -11.36
C GLY A 73 -2.98 -8.23 -10.10
N PHE A 74 -4.14 -7.63 -9.82
CA PHE A 74 -5.01 -8.05 -8.71
C PHE A 74 -6.46 -7.68 -9.00
N ASP A 75 -7.40 -8.38 -8.34
CA ASP A 75 -8.81 -8.01 -8.29
C ASP A 75 -9.14 -7.51 -6.88
N LEU A 76 -9.83 -6.37 -6.81
CA LEU A 76 -10.39 -5.84 -5.57
C LEU A 76 -11.89 -5.66 -5.75
N GLY A 77 -12.66 -6.72 -5.50
CA GLY A 77 -14.11 -6.68 -5.57
C GLY A 77 -14.64 -6.35 -6.97
N GLY A 78 -14.03 -6.93 -8.01
CA GLY A 78 -14.34 -6.66 -9.41
C GLY A 78 -13.60 -5.47 -10.02
N LEU A 79 -12.75 -4.78 -9.25
CA LEU A 79 -11.87 -3.74 -9.75
C LEU A 79 -10.49 -4.32 -10.08
N ALA A 80 -10.15 -4.32 -11.37
CA ALA A 80 -8.86 -4.80 -11.86
C ALA A 80 -7.77 -3.75 -11.62
N GLY A 81 -6.90 -4.02 -10.64
CA GLY A 81 -5.71 -3.23 -10.39
C GLY A 81 -4.47 -3.81 -11.07
N ARG A 82 -3.43 -2.99 -11.17
CA ARG A 82 -2.14 -3.38 -11.75
C ARG A 82 -1.00 -2.73 -10.98
N GLY A 83 0.16 -3.36 -11.06
CA GLY A 83 1.37 -2.92 -10.38
C GLY A 83 2.61 -3.55 -10.96
N TYR A 84 3.73 -3.35 -10.29
CA TYR A 84 5.00 -3.96 -10.64
C TYR A 84 5.86 -4.18 -9.40
N TRP A 85 6.77 -5.14 -9.50
CA TRP A 85 7.88 -5.37 -8.57
C TRP A 85 9.19 -5.22 -9.34
N ASP A 86 10.03 -4.29 -8.90
CA ASP A 86 11.42 -4.17 -9.35
C ASP A 86 12.35 -4.68 -8.25
N GLU A 87 12.87 -5.89 -8.47
CA GLU A 87 13.81 -6.57 -7.59
C GLU A 87 15.13 -5.81 -7.44
N THR A 88 15.56 -5.05 -8.45
CA THR A 88 16.85 -4.34 -8.44
C THR A 88 16.83 -3.16 -7.48
N THR A 89 15.69 -2.49 -7.40
CA THR A 89 15.51 -1.29 -6.57
C THR A 89 14.69 -1.55 -5.30
N ALA A 90 14.24 -2.79 -5.11
CA ALA A 90 13.34 -3.22 -4.06
C ALA A 90 12.05 -2.37 -3.99
N VAL A 91 11.49 -2.05 -5.17
CA VAL A 91 10.29 -1.21 -5.31
C VAL A 91 9.08 -2.03 -5.71
N LEU A 92 8.04 -2.00 -4.88
CA LEU A 92 6.71 -2.46 -5.22
C LEU A 92 5.80 -1.26 -5.42
N ALA A 93 5.18 -1.13 -6.59
CA ALA A 93 4.17 -0.11 -6.79
C ALA A 93 2.90 -0.70 -7.39
N TYR A 94 1.75 -0.16 -7.01
CA TYR A 94 0.47 -0.54 -7.58
C TYR A 94 -0.50 0.62 -7.57
N HIS A 95 -1.56 0.48 -8.35
CA HIS A 95 -2.68 1.39 -8.30
C HIS A 95 -4.02 0.67 -8.37
N ILE A 96 -5.00 1.26 -7.69
CA ILE A 96 -6.35 0.78 -7.55
C ILE A 96 -7.28 1.77 -8.27
N PRO A 97 -7.88 1.41 -9.40
CA PRO A 97 -8.81 2.27 -10.13
C PRO A 97 -10.19 2.19 -9.50
N LEU A 98 -10.41 2.94 -8.42
CA LEU A 98 -11.73 3.08 -7.81
C LEU A 98 -12.64 3.92 -8.73
N PRO A 99 -13.98 3.75 -8.66
CA PRO A 99 -14.90 4.57 -9.45
C PRO A 99 -14.72 6.08 -9.20
N GLY A 100 -14.19 6.77 -10.21
CA GLY A 100 -13.91 8.22 -10.16
C GLY A 100 -12.79 8.61 -9.18
N ASN A 101 -11.91 7.68 -8.80
CA ASN A 101 -10.75 7.94 -7.96
C ASN A 101 -9.61 6.97 -8.31
N LEU A 102 -8.41 7.48 -8.55
CA LEU A 102 -7.22 6.64 -8.61
C LEU A 102 -6.50 6.68 -7.27
N VAL A 103 -6.15 5.50 -6.74
CA VAL A 103 -5.29 5.34 -5.56
C VAL A 103 -3.98 4.71 -6.01
N GLU A 104 -2.86 5.28 -5.62
CA GLU A 104 -1.53 4.77 -5.95
C GLU A 104 -0.73 4.56 -4.66
N ALA A 105 0.06 3.49 -4.61
CA ALA A 105 0.99 3.22 -3.51
C ALA A 105 2.31 2.69 -4.05
N THR A 106 3.41 3.18 -3.50
CA THR A 106 4.78 2.77 -3.79
C THR A 106 5.48 2.44 -2.48
N TYR A 107 5.95 1.22 -2.36
CA TYR A 107 6.73 0.68 -1.27
C TYR A 107 8.18 0.59 -1.72
N VAL A 108 9.08 1.12 -0.90
CA VAL A 108 10.52 0.92 -1.03
C VAL A 108 10.97 0.11 0.16
N PHE A 109 11.41 -1.12 -0.09
CA PHE A 109 11.89 -2.01 0.94
C PHE A 109 13.39 -1.88 1.14
N THR A 110 13.82 -2.01 2.39
CA THR A 110 15.23 -2.13 2.79
C THR A 110 15.32 -3.19 3.88
N ASP A 111 16.53 -3.51 4.36
CA ASP A 111 16.74 -4.49 5.42
C ASP A 111 15.89 -4.17 6.67
N GLY A 112 14.81 -4.93 6.84
CA GLY A 112 13.90 -4.83 7.98
C GLY A 112 12.99 -3.59 7.99
N SER A 113 12.94 -2.78 6.92
CA SER A 113 12.06 -1.60 6.90
C SER A 113 11.40 -1.36 5.54
N ALA A 114 10.26 -0.67 5.58
CA ALA A 114 9.54 -0.24 4.39
C ALA A 114 9.19 1.24 4.50
N ARG A 115 9.42 1.98 3.41
CA ARG A 115 8.88 3.33 3.23
C ARG A 115 7.78 3.28 2.21
N VAL A 116 6.64 3.88 2.53
CA VAL A 116 5.49 3.93 1.62
C VAL A 116 5.25 5.39 1.25
N ALA A 117 4.98 5.63 -0.03
CA ALA A 117 4.39 6.87 -0.50
C ALA A 117 3.15 6.51 -1.30
N GLY A 118 2.07 7.25 -1.10
CA GLY A 118 0.86 7.04 -1.87
C GLY A 118 0.08 8.33 -2.08
N SER A 119 -0.88 8.24 -2.99
CA SER A 119 -1.76 9.34 -3.35
C SER A 119 -3.14 8.83 -3.69
N SER A 120 -4.11 9.72 -3.57
CA SER A 120 -5.45 9.52 -4.11
C SER A 120 -5.97 10.83 -4.71
N GLU A 121 -6.64 10.72 -5.87
CA GLU A 121 -7.21 11.89 -6.55
C GLU A 121 -8.18 12.68 -5.67
N LYS A 122 -8.91 11.97 -4.78
CA LYS A 122 -9.83 12.59 -3.83
C LYS A 122 -9.95 11.83 -2.51
N ASN A 123 -9.92 12.56 -1.40
CA ASN A 123 -10.41 12.12 -0.09
C ASN A 123 -11.94 12.28 0.02
N ALA A 124 -12.51 12.01 1.20
CA ALA A 124 -13.95 12.18 1.45
C ALA A 124 -14.47 13.62 1.27
N ALA A 125 -13.59 14.62 1.42
CA ALA A 125 -13.89 16.04 1.18
C ALA A 125 -13.69 16.47 -0.29
N GLY A 126 -13.25 15.57 -1.18
CA GLY A 126 -13.02 15.88 -2.59
C GLY A 126 -11.64 16.48 -2.90
N HIS A 127 -10.70 16.45 -1.96
CA HIS A 127 -9.35 17.00 -2.14
C HIS A 127 -8.35 15.94 -2.53
N PHE A 128 -7.42 16.28 -3.42
CA PHE A 128 -6.21 15.48 -3.64
C PHE A 128 -5.48 15.26 -2.32
N ILE A 129 -5.06 14.03 -2.07
CA ILE A 129 -4.39 13.61 -0.86
C ILE A 129 -3.13 12.81 -1.21
N MET A 130 -2.07 13.03 -0.46
CA MET A 130 -0.87 12.21 -0.45
C MET A 130 -0.64 11.68 0.95
N TRP A 131 0.05 10.55 1.09
CA TRP A 131 0.57 10.11 2.37
C TRP A 131 1.96 9.51 2.24
N THR A 132 2.69 9.53 3.36
CA THR A 132 3.94 8.78 3.49
C THR A 132 3.94 7.99 4.79
N GLU A 133 4.50 6.80 4.77
CA GLU A 133 4.61 5.91 5.92
C GLU A 133 6.05 5.45 6.11
N THR A 134 6.39 5.14 7.37
CA THR A 134 7.63 4.45 7.72
C THR A 134 7.28 3.26 8.60
N LEU A 135 7.64 2.07 8.15
CA LEU A 135 7.37 0.82 8.84
C LEU A 135 8.67 0.08 9.15
N GLN A 136 8.66 -0.64 10.26
CA GLN A 136 9.72 -1.55 10.69
C GLN A 136 9.15 -2.95 10.81
N ARG A 137 9.93 -3.96 10.44
CA ARG A 137 9.56 -5.36 10.65
C ARG A 137 9.44 -5.62 12.15
N ALA A 138 8.35 -6.30 12.55
CA ALA A 138 8.05 -6.66 13.93
C ALA A 138 8.82 -7.90 14.41
#